data_AF-A0A645IM34-F1
#
_entry.id   AF-A0A645IM34-F1
#
_cell.length_a   1.000
_cell.length_b   1.000
_cell.length_c   1.000
_cell.angle_alpha   90.00
_cell.angle_beta   90.00
_cell.angle_gamma   90.00
#
_symmetry.space_group_name_H-M   'P 1'
#
loop_
_entity.id
_entity.type
_entity.pdbx_description
1 polymer ?
#
loop_
_entity_poly.entity_id
_entity_poly.type
_entity_poly.pdbx_seq_one_letter_code
_entity_poly.pdbx_strand_id
1 'polypeptide(L)'
;MPDGAPSLYESPLIAQAWLSNVWTRPPRGQIDPTKEREAEQLGLDALTETRTSICHARGLDWETVAKTRARENHLMDKLGIAPAPAKPKPKQEPKSDQDGDEAEESGSESDNGEREE
;
A
#
# COMPACT_ATOMS: atom_id res chain seq x y z
N MET A 1 40.12 8.63 -1.40
CA MET A 1 39.52 7.31 -1.12
C MET A 1 40.37 6.61 -0.07
N PRO A 2 39.81 5.78 0.83
CA PRO A 2 40.62 4.95 1.71
C PRO A 2 41.55 4.06 0.88
N ASP A 3 42.68 3.67 1.47
CA ASP A 3 43.68 2.88 0.78
C ASP A 3 43.10 1.52 0.33
N GLY A 4 43.35 1.12 -0.91
CA GLY A 4 42.80 -0.11 -1.52
C GLY A 4 41.40 -0.02 -2.14
N ALA A 5 40.71 1.13 -2.07
CA ALA A 5 39.44 1.30 -2.77
C ALA A 5 39.65 1.55 -4.28
N PRO A 6 38.89 0.87 -5.16
CA PRO A 6 39.01 1.07 -6.60
C PRO A 6 38.66 2.50 -7.00
N SER A 7 39.25 3.00 -8.09
CA SER A 7 38.92 4.35 -8.58
C SER A 7 37.66 4.33 -9.43
N LEU A 8 36.89 5.43 -9.45
CA LEU A 8 35.69 5.56 -10.27
C LEU A 8 35.96 5.26 -11.77
N TYR A 9 37.17 5.58 -12.24
CA TYR A 9 37.54 5.50 -13.67
C TYR A 9 38.28 4.21 -14.05
N GLU A 10 38.49 3.30 -13.11
CA GLU A 10 39.29 2.09 -13.33
C GLU A 10 38.60 1.11 -14.28
N SER A 11 37.27 1.01 -14.19
CA SER A 11 36.45 0.17 -15.07
C SER A 11 35.05 0.73 -15.21
N PRO A 12 34.40 0.60 -16.37
CA PRO A 12 32.99 0.97 -16.53
C PRO A 12 32.06 0.24 -15.56
N LEU A 13 32.40 -0.98 -15.13
CA LEU A 13 31.61 -1.72 -14.13
C LEU A 13 31.71 -1.08 -12.73
N ILE A 14 32.89 -0.59 -12.36
CA ILE A 14 33.11 0.10 -11.08
C ILE A 14 32.37 1.44 -11.08
N ALA A 15 32.44 2.18 -12.19
CA ALA A 15 31.69 3.41 -12.38
C ALA A 15 30.19 3.18 -12.21
N GLN A 16 29.64 2.14 -12.84
CA GLN A 16 28.22 1.79 -12.67
C GLN A 16 27.87 1.45 -11.22
N ALA A 17 28.68 0.64 -10.53
CA ALA A 17 28.44 0.29 -9.14
C ALA A 17 28.44 1.50 -8.19
N TRP A 18 29.26 2.51 -8.48
CA TRP A 18 29.30 3.74 -7.70
C TRP A 18 28.10 4.67 -8.00
N LEU A 19 27.65 4.68 -9.25
CA LEU A 19 26.59 5.57 -9.73
C LEU A 19 25.19 4.97 -9.67
N SER A 20 25.04 3.69 -9.32
CA SER A 20 23.75 2.98 -9.29
C SER A 20 22.86 3.33 -8.11
N ASN A 21 23.25 4.27 -7.25
CA ASN A 21 22.48 4.63 -6.06
C ASN A 21 21.23 5.44 -6.42
N VAL A 22 20.09 5.06 -5.84
CA VAL A 22 18.82 5.79 -5.99
C VAL A 22 18.51 6.51 -4.68
N TRP A 23 18.31 7.82 -4.75
CA TRP A 23 17.88 8.61 -3.60
C TRP A 23 16.34 8.68 -3.56
N THR A 24 15.75 8.09 -2.52
CA THR A 24 14.32 8.18 -2.27
C THR A 24 14.03 9.12 -1.11
N ARG A 25 12.86 9.77 -1.14
CA ARG A 25 12.35 10.55 -0.01
C ARG A 25 12.07 9.63 1.19
N PRO A 26 12.21 10.09 2.45
CA PRO A 26 11.68 9.36 3.60
C PRO A 26 10.19 8.99 3.41
N PRO A 27 9.77 7.77 3.80
CA PRO A 27 8.39 7.34 3.68
C PRO A 27 7.45 8.31 4.39
N ARG A 28 6.30 8.55 3.75
CA ARG A 28 5.17 9.24 4.33
C ARG A 28 4.51 8.30 5.35
N GLY A 29 4.03 8.81 6.47
CA GLY A 29 3.09 8.06 7.32
C GLY A 29 1.78 7.81 6.56
N GLN A 30 1.13 6.68 6.85
CA GLN A 30 -0.20 6.35 6.32
C GLN A 30 -1.25 6.57 7.41
N ILE A 31 -2.39 7.15 7.05
CA ILE A 31 -3.51 7.36 7.99
C ILE A 31 -4.39 6.11 7.99
N ASP A 32 -4.76 5.62 6.81
CA ASP A 32 -5.48 4.35 6.63
C ASP A 32 -4.73 3.50 5.61
N PRO A 33 -3.92 2.52 6.06
CA PRO A 33 -3.10 1.74 5.15
C PRO A 33 -3.94 0.90 4.19
N THR A 34 -5.19 0.56 4.53
CA THR A 34 -6.02 -0.30 3.68
C THR A 34 -6.63 0.48 2.52
N LYS A 35 -7.26 1.63 2.81
CA LYS A 35 -7.85 2.50 1.78
C LYS A 35 -6.79 3.09 0.85
N GLU A 36 -5.64 3.49 1.38
CA GLU A 36 -4.56 4.02 0.56
C GLU A 36 -4.00 2.98 -0.43
N ARG A 37 -3.88 1.71 -0.01
CA ARG A 37 -3.43 0.62 -0.90
C ARG A 37 -4.45 0.33 -2.00
N GLU A 38 -5.74 0.41 -1.67
CA GLU A 38 -6.83 0.22 -2.62
C GLU A 38 -6.89 1.39 -3.61
N ALA A 39 -6.66 2.63 -3.17
CA ALA A 39 -6.57 3.81 -4.02
C ALA A 39 -5.39 3.74 -5.01
N GLU A 40 -4.22 3.31 -4.55
CA GLU A 40 -3.05 3.12 -5.42
C GLU A 40 -3.28 2.02 -6.46
N GLN A 41 -3.93 0.92 -6.08
CA GLN A 41 -4.30 -0.13 -7.03
C GLN A 41 -5.27 0.41 -8.07
N LEU A 42 -6.26 1.21 -7.67
CA LEU A 42 -7.17 1.89 -8.57
C LEU A 42 -6.44 2.86 -9.51
N GLY A 43 -5.44 3.60 -9.02
CA GLY A 43 -4.60 4.49 -9.83
C GLY A 43 -3.74 3.76 -10.86
N LEU A 44 -3.20 2.59 -10.50
CA LEU A 44 -2.50 1.71 -11.43
C LEU A 44 -3.44 1.17 -12.51
N ASP A 45 -4.62 0.70 -12.11
CA ASP A 45 -5.62 0.16 -13.04
C ASP A 45 -6.18 1.25 -13.97
N ALA A 46 -6.29 2.49 -13.48
CA ALA A 46 -6.69 3.67 -14.24
C ALA A 46 -5.55 4.29 -15.08
N LEU A 47 -4.32 3.74 -15.01
CA LEU A 47 -3.11 4.25 -15.69
C LEU A 47 -2.76 5.71 -15.34
N THR A 48 -3.27 6.23 -14.22
CA THR A 48 -2.95 7.58 -13.73
C THR A 48 -1.69 7.58 -12.88
N GLU A 49 -1.38 6.44 -12.25
CA GLU A 49 -0.18 6.26 -11.42
C GLU A 49 0.76 5.20 -12.02
N THR A 50 2.02 5.27 -11.59
CA THR A 50 3.03 4.26 -11.96
C THR A 50 3.53 3.52 -10.73
N ARG A 51 4.01 2.30 -10.92
CA ARG A 51 4.60 1.50 -9.82
C ARG A 51 5.80 2.22 -9.21
N THR A 52 6.58 2.91 -10.05
CA THR A 52 7.71 3.75 -9.62
C THR A 52 7.25 4.90 -8.73
N SER A 53 6.20 5.65 -9.11
CA SER A 53 5.71 6.77 -8.29
C SER A 53 5.19 6.29 -6.92
N ILE A 54 4.44 5.19 -6.89
CA ILE A 54 3.92 4.60 -5.65
C ILE A 54 5.06 4.11 -4.74
N CYS A 55 6.05 3.40 -5.28
CA CYS A 55 7.21 2.95 -4.51
C CYS A 55 8.04 4.14 -3.98
N HIS A 56 8.30 5.15 -4.81
CA HIS A 56 9.05 6.33 -4.41
C HIS A 56 8.33 7.13 -3.31
N ALA A 57 7.00 7.23 -3.35
CA ALA A 57 6.21 7.84 -2.28
C ALA A 57 6.39 7.14 -0.93
N ARG A 58 6.71 5.85 -0.95
CA ARG A 58 7.04 5.03 0.24
C ARG A 58 8.53 4.96 0.56
N GLY A 59 9.35 5.73 -0.14
CA GLY A 59 10.79 5.70 0.06
C GLY A 59 11.49 4.44 -0.47
N LEU A 60 10.83 3.70 -1.37
CA LEU A 60 11.35 2.46 -1.96
C LEU A 60 11.64 2.66 -3.44
N ASP A 61 12.63 1.94 -3.95
CA ASP A 61 12.87 1.81 -5.39
C ASP A 61 12.08 0.62 -5.96
N TRP A 62 11.34 0.87 -7.04
CA TRP A 62 10.50 -0.13 -7.70
C TRP A 62 11.34 -1.28 -8.30
N GLU A 63 12.48 -0.98 -8.93
CA GLU A 63 13.29 -2.02 -9.58
C GLU A 63 13.88 -3.00 -8.57
N THR A 64 14.41 -2.47 -7.46
CA THR A 64 14.96 -3.26 -6.36
C THR A 64 13.90 -4.18 -5.75
N VAL A 65 12.69 -3.67 -5.54
CA VAL A 65 11.55 -4.46 -5.05
C VAL A 65 11.18 -5.56 -6.06
N ALA A 66 11.09 -5.24 -7.35
CA ALA A 66 10.74 -6.22 -8.39
C ALA A 66 11.79 -7.36 -8.49
N LYS A 67 13.08 -7.02 -8.52
CA LYS A 67 14.19 -7.99 -8.54
C LYS A 67 14.18 -8.88 -7.30
N THR A 68 13.90 -8.31 -6.13
CA THR A 68 13.80 -9.08 -4.88
C THR A 68 12.61 -10.02 -4.89
N ARG A 69 11.45 -9.54 -5.32
CA ARG A 69 10.25 -10.37 -5.45
C ARG A 69 10.41 -11.53 -6.43
N ALA A 70 11.14 -11.33 -7.52
CA ALA A 70 11.47 -12.40 -8.46
C ALA A 70 12.34 -13.49 -7.80
N ARG A 71 13.34 -13.10 -7.01
CA ARG A 71 14.18 -14.05 -6.24
C ARG A 71 13.37 -14.78 -5.18
N GLU A 72 12.48 -14.07 -4.47
CA GLU A 72 11.59 -14.66 -3.46
C GLU A 72 10.66 -15.69 -4.09
N ASN A 73 9.98 -15.36 -5.20
CA ASN A 73 9.10 -16.29 -5.89
C ASN A 73 9.87 -17.56 -6.31
N HIS A 74 11.05 -17.40 -6.91
CA HIS A 74 11.86 -18.54 -7.32
C HIS A 74 12.28 -19.42 -6.13
N LEU A 75 12.58 -18.81 -4.98
CA LEU A 75 12.90 -19.54 -3.75
C LEU A 75 11.67 -20.29 -3.21
N MET A 76 10.50 -19.65 -3.22
CA MET A 76 9.24 -20.26 -2.78
C MET A 76 8.88 -21.47 -3.63
N ASP A 77 9.02 -21.36 -4.95
CA ASP A 77 8.81 -22.46 -5.90
C ASP A 77 9.77 -23.63 -5.62
N LYS A 78 11.05 -23.33 -5.38
CA LYS A 78 12.07 -24.33 -5.07
C LYS A 78 11.81 -25.06 -3.75
N LEU A 79 11.23 -24.37 -2.77
CA LEU A 79 10.90 -24.92 -1.46
C LEU A 79 9.51 -25.59 -1.43
N GLY A 80 8.73 -25.48 -2.51
CA GLY A 80 7.36 -26.02 -2.56
C GLY A 80 6.37 -25.27 -1.66
N ILE A 81 6.63 -24.01 -1.33
CA ILE A 81 5.76 -23.19 -0.48
C ILE A 81 4.78 -22.44 -1.39
N ALA A 82 3.54 -22.95 -1.48
CA ALA A 82 2.50 -22.31 -2.28
C ALA A 82 1.96 -21.06 -1.56
N PRO A 83 1.81 -19.91 -2.25
CA PRO A 83 1.14 -18.75 -1.69
C PRO A 83 -0.35 -19.07 -1.47
N ALA A 84 -0.89 -18.66 -0.33
CA ALA A 84 -2.31 -18.83 -0.04
C ALA A 84 -3.17 -18.07 -1.08
N PRO A 85 -4.24 -18.68 -1.61
CA PRO A 85 -5.10 -18.00 -2.57
C PRO A 85 -5.77 -16.79 -1.91
N ALA A 86 -5.65 -15.62 -2.54
CA ALA A 86 -6.32 -14.41 -2.08
C ALA A 86 -7.84 -14.62 -2.14
N LYS A 87 -8.53 -14.57 -1.00
CA LYS A 87 -9.99 -14.56 -0.97
C LYS A 87 -10.50 -13.25 -1.57
N PRO A 88 -11.49 -13.26 -2.47
CA PRO A 88 -12.06 -12.02 -3.00
C PRO A 88 -12.66 -11.23 -1.84
N LYS A 89 -12.20 -9.98 -1.64
CA LYS A 89 -12.85 -9.06 -0.70
C LYS A 89 -14.22 -8.66 -1.25
N PRO A 90 -15.29 -8.67 -0.44
CA PRO A 90 -16.56 -8.09 -0.84
C PRO A 90 -16.36 -6.60 -1.14
N LYS A 91 -16.86 -6.17 -2.30
CA LYS A 91 -16.87 -4.77 -2.72
C LYS A 91 -17.69 -3.99 -1.70
N GLN A 92 -17.05 -3.20 -0.84
CA GLN A 92 -17.78 -2.29 0.04
C GLN A 92 -18.34 -1.18 -0.85
N GLU A 93 -19.67 -1.15 -0.99
CA GLU A 93 -20.37 -0.02 -1.58
C GLU A 93 -20.06 1.24 -0.75
N PRO A 94 -19.92 2.41 -1.41
CA PRO A 94 -19.67 3.65 -0.68
C PRO A 94 -20.81 3.87 0.30
N LYS A 95 -20.50 3.86 1.61
CA LYS A 95 -21.41 4.42 2.60
C LYS A 95 -21.57 5.88 2.22
N SER A 96 -22.78 6.24 1.78
CA SER A 96 -23.20 7.63 1.70
C SER A 96 -23.03 8.23 3.09
N ASP A 97 -22.15 9.21 3.22
CA ASP A 97 -22.17 10.15 4.33
C ASP A 97 -23.52 10.90 4.24
N GLN A 98 -24.55 10.35 4.88
CA GLN A 98 -25.71 11.15 5.26
C GLN A 98 -25.24 12.00 6.43
N ASP A 99 -24.79 13.22 6.12
CA ASP A 99 -24.88 14.35 7.04
C ASP A 99 -26.34 14.46 7.49
N GLY A 100 -26.66 13.85 8.63
CA GLY A 100 -27.93 14.02 9.31
C GLY A 100 -27.87 15.29 10.14
N ASP A 101 -28.31 16.39 9.56
CA ASP A 101 -28.70 17.60 10.29
C ASP A 101 -30.16 17.47 10.75
N GLU A 102 -30.39 18.04 11.94
CA GLU A 102 -31.64 18.48 12.55
C GLU A 102 -32.13 17.74 13.81
N ALA A 103 -32.16 18.57 14.86
CA ALA A 103 -32.78 18.40 16.15
C ALA A 103 -34.30 18.22 16.05
N GLU A 104 -34.89 17.60 17.07
CA GLU A 104 -35.88 18.24 17.96
C GLU A 104 -36.52 17.16 18.84
N GLU A 105 -36.67 17.54 20.10
CA GLU A 105 -37.34 16.85 21.18
C GLU A 105 -38.85 16.81 20.90
N SER A 106 -39.47 15.64 20.91
CA SER A 106 -40.92 15.52 21.08
C SER A 106 -41.24 14.18 21.72
N GLY A 107 -41.55 14.23 23.01
CA GLY A 107 -42.06 13.10 23.76
C GLY A 107 -43.46 12.71 23.28
N SER A 108 -43.70 11.40 23.26
CA SER A 108 -45.04 10.87 23.48
C SER A 108 -44.92 9.61 24.32
N GLU A 109 -45.11 9.81 25.61
CA GLU A 109 -45.55 8.80 26.57
C GLU A 109 -46.73 8.02 25.95
N SER A 110 -46.63 6.69 25.87
CA SER A 110 -47.77 5.82 25.61
C SER A 110 -47.70 4.66 26.59
N ASP A 111 -48.27 4.95 27.76
CA ASP A 111 -49.14 4.09 28.57
C ASP A 111 -49.36 2.70 27.98
N ASN A 112 -48.85 1.68 28.68
CA ASN A 112 -49.22 0.29 28.44
C ASN A 112 -49.75 -0.28 29.75
N GLY A 113 -50.95 0.14 30.10
CA GLY A 113 -51.78 -0.52 31.10
C GLY A 113 -52.58 -1.64 30.45
N GLU A 114 -52.13 -2.88 30.58
CA GLU A 114 -53.03 -4.03 30.55
C GLU A 114 -52.75 -4.94 31.74
N ARG A 115 -53.79 -5.04 32.57
CA ARG A 115 -53.88 -5.76 33.82
C ARG A 115 -55.19 -6.55 33.74
N GLU A 116 -55.13 -7.80 33.32
CA GLU A 116 -56.17 -8.84 33.42
C GLU A 116 -55.40 -10.19 33.41
N GLU A 117 -55.67 -11.23 34.19
CA GLU A 117 -56.66 -11.59 35.21
C GLU A 117 -56.01 -12.65 36.11
#